data_AF-A0AAV5YDG2-F1
#
_entry.id   AF-A0AAV5YDG2-F1
#
_cell.length_a   1.000
_cell.length_b   1.000
_cell.length_c   1.000
_cell.angle_alpha   90.00
_cell.angle_beta   90.00
_cell.angle_gamma   90.00
#
_symmetry.space_group_name_H-M   'P 1'
#
loop_
_entity.id
_entity.type
_entity.pdbx_description
1 polymer ?
#
loop_
_entity_poly.entity_id
_entity_poly.type
_entity_poly.pdbx_seq_one_letter_code
_entity_poly.pdbx_strand_id
1 'polypeptide(L)'
;MPAALWAAAVALARQHGLYTTARTLHVDYGALKKRLNATGAGRGPSPTFVELPAARPTGLGPCVIDLEGRRGRRLRIEVTGVTVADLVTLTQGAWGRGR
;
A
#
# COMPACT_ATOMS: atom_id res chain seq x y z
N MET A 1 -24.09 -15.72 13.95
CA MET A 1 -23.02 -15.32 14.89
C MET A 1 -23.63 -14.35 15.91
N PRO A 2 -23.55 -14.61 17.23
CA PRO A 2 -24.37 -13.93 18.24
C PRO A 2 -24.07 -12.44 18.40
N ALA A 3 -25.06 -11.67 18.88
CA ALA A 3 -24.94 -10.21 19.02
C ALA A 3 -23.79 -9.78 19.96
N ALA A 4 -23.60 -10.46 21.09
CA ALA A 4 -22.52 -10.18 22.03
C ALA A 4 -21.13 -10.38 21.40
N LEU A 5 -20.97 -11.41 20.56
CA LEU A 5 -19.71 -11.69 19.88
C LEU A 5 -19.42 -10.66 18.78
N TRP A 6 -20.46 -10.17 18.09
CA TRP A 6 -20.33 -9.04 17.17
C TRP A 6 -19.93 -7.75 17.87
N ALA A 7 -20.48 -7.47 19.06
CA ALA A 7 -20.11 -6.29 19.83
C ALA A 7 -18.62 -6.34 20.24
N ALA A 8 -18.14 -7.51 20.69
CA ALA A 8 -16.73 -7.72 21.01
C ALA A 8 -15.82 -7.57 19.78
N ALA A 9 -16.20 -8.15 18.63
CA ALA A 9 -15.46 -8.01 17.38
C ALA A 9 -15.40 -6.55 16.91
N VAL A 10 -16.48 -5.78 17.07
CA VAL A 10 -16.49 -4.34 16.74
C VAL A 10 -15.57 -3.55 17.67
N ALA A 11 -15.50 -3.89 18.97
CA ALA A 11 -14.58 -3.27 19.90
C ALA A 11 -13.11 -3.54 19.54
N LEU A 12 -12.78 -4.79 19.22
CA LEU A 12 -11.44 -5.18 18.76
C LEU A 12 -11.05 -4.52 17.43
N ALA A 13 -12.00 -4.39 16.50
CA ALA A 13 -11.77 -3.72 15.22
C ALA A 13 -11.42 -2.23 15.37
N ARG A 14 -11.90 -1.56 16.42
CA ARG A 14 -11.51 -0.18 16.73
C ARG A 14 -10.08 -0.05 17.23
N GLN A 15 -9.61 -1.04 17.99
CA GLN A 15 -8.29 -1.01 18.62
C GLN A 15 -7.18 -1.54 17.68
N HIS A 16 -7.47 -2.60 16.94
CA HIS A 16 -6.48 -3.33 16.13
C HIS A 16 -6.69 -3.21 14.62
N GLY A 17 -7.77 -2.52 14.21
CA GLY A 17 -8.16 -2.37 12.81
C GLY A 17 -9.10 -3.47 12.32
N LEU A 18 -9.89 -3.10 11.31
CA LEU A 18 -10.90 -3.95 10.68
C LEU A 18 -10.33 -5.23 10.07
N TYR A 19 -9.24 -5.13 9.31
CA TYR A 19 -8.66 -6.26 8.59
C TYR A 19 -8.09 -7.31 9.55
N THR A 20 -7.25 -6.88 10.50
CA THR A 20 -6.66 -7.75 11.52
C THR A 20 -7.73 -8.50 12.28
N THR A 21 -8.78 -7.80 12.72
CA THR A 21 -9.86 -8.42 13.50
C THR A 21 -10.69 -9.41 12.67
N ALA A 22 -11.03 -9.05 11.43
CA ALA A 22 -11.77 -9.94 10.53
C ALA A 22 -10.98 -11.23 10.22
N ARG A 23 -9.68 -11.09 9.98
CA ARG A 23 -8.79 -12.21 9.67
C ARG A 23 -8.55 -13.12 10.87
N THR A 24 -8.25 -12.57 12.04
CA THR A 24 -7.95 -13.36 13.25
C THR A 24 -9.18 -14.06 13.81
N LEU A 25 -10.34 -13.39 13.81
CA LEU A 25 -11.58 -13.99 14.33
C LEU A 25 -12.34 -14.82 13.27
N HIS A 26 -11.83 -14.88 12.03
CA HIS A 26 -12.49 -15.53 10.89
C HIS A 26 -13.94 -15.07 10.69
N VAL A 27 -14.19 -13.77 10.86
CA VAL A 27 -15.52 -13.17 10.72
C VAL A 27 -15.63 -12.44 9.39
N ASP A 28 -16.84 -12.40 8.84
CA ASP A 28 -17.08 -11.71 7.58
C ASP A 28 -16.71 -10.22 7.69
N TYR A 29 -15.76 -9.80 6.86
CA TYR A 29 -15.23 -8.44 6.85
C TYR A 29 -16.31 -7.40 6.49
N GLY A 30 -17.17 -7.71 5.51
CA GLY A 30 -18.22 -6.79 5.06
C GLY A 30 -19.26 -6.55 6.15
N ALA A 31 -19.64 -7.60 6.86
CA ALA A 31 -20.58 -7.57 7.97
C ALA A 31 -19.98 -6.88 9.20
N LEU A 32 -18.67 -7.06 9.45
CA LEU A 32 -17.94 -6.34 10.50
C LEU A 32 -17.89 -4.83 10.18
N LYS A 33 -17.54 -4.46 8.94
CA LYS A 33 -17.50 -3.07 8.47
C LYS A 33 -18.87 -2.38 8.58
N LYS A 34 -19.94 -3.05 8.14
CA LYS A 34 -21.32 -2.53 8.26
C LYS A 34 -21.69 -2.24 9.71
N ARG A 35 -21.39 -3.16 10.64
CA ARG A 35 -21.68 -2.98 12.06
C ARG A 35 -20.83 -1.89 12.71
N LEU A 36 -19.55 -1.82 12.36
CA LEU A 36 -18.68 -0.74 12.84
C LEU A 36 -19.22 0.63 12.43
N ASN A 37 -19.62 0.79 11.16
CA ASN A 37 -20.22 2.02 10.66
C ASN A 37 -21.57 2.35 11.30
N ALA A 38 -22.43 1.33 11.51
CA ALA A 38 -23.75 1.50 12.12
C ALA A 38 -23.68 1.96 13.59
N THR A 39 -22.63 1.57 14.32
CA THR A 39 -22.45 1.97 15.73
C THR A 39 -21.98 3.41 15.93
N GLY A 40 -21.83 4.22 14.88
CA GLY A 40 -21.59 5.68 14.94
C GLY A 40 -20.25 6.13 15.52
N ALA A 41 -19.58 5.29 16.31
CA ALA A 41 -18.30 5.58 16.94
C ALA A 41 -17.17 4.99 16.10
N GLY A 42 -16.49 5.85 15.35
CA GLY A 42 -15.32 5.46 14.58
C GLY A 42 -14.98 6.34 13.40
N ARG A 43 -15.39 7.62 13.38
CA ARG A 43 -14.54 8.60 12.70
C ARG A 43 -13.32 8.72 13.59
N GLY A 44 -12.30 7.88 13.33
CA GLY A 44 -10.95 8.15 13.80
C GLY A 44 -10.59 9.59 13.44
N PRO A 45 -9.58 10.20 14.09
CA PRO A 45 -9.18 11.57 13.79
C PRO A 45 -9.16 11.75 12.27
N SER A 46 -9.79 12.82 11.78
CA SER A 46 -9.79 13.15 10.36
C SER A 46 -8.36 12.98 9.86
N PRO A 47 -8.12 12.24 8.76
CA PRO A 47 -6.77 11.99 8.30
C PRO A 47 -6.07 13.33 8.18
N THR A 48 -5.14 13.56 9.09
CA THR A 48 -4.34 14.78 9.08
C THR A 48 -3.25 14.53 8.07
N PHE A 49 -2.95 15.54 7.25
CA PHE A 49 -1.83 15.45 6.34
C PHE A 49 -0.57 15.13 7.14
N VAL A 50 0.01 13.96 6.91
CA VAL A 50 1.30 13.58 7.46
C VAL A 50 2.30 13.80 6.35
N GLU A 51 3.12 14.84 6.49
CA GLU A 51 4.29 15.02 5.63
C GLU A 51 5.29 13.92 6.00
N LEU A 52 5.42 12.93 5.13
CA LEU A 52 6.53 11.99 5.21
C LEU A 52 7.76 12.75 4.74
N PRO A 53 8.81 12.92 5.58
CA PRO A 53 10.03 13.56 5.12
C PRO A 53 10.50 12.79 3.89
N ALA A 54 10.63 13.49 2.76
CA ALA A 54 11.11 12.87 1.55
C ALA A 54 12.51 12.31 1.86
N ALA A 55 12.61 10.99 2.03
CA ALA A 55 13.88 10.32 1.96
C ALA A 55 14.41 10.65 0.58
N ARG A 56 15.42 11.51 0.50
CA ARG A 56 16.10 11.80 -0.77
C ARG A 56 16.50 10.45 -1.32
N PRO A 57 15.97 10.00 -2.46
CA PRO A 57 16.44 8.77 -3.07
C PRO A 57 17.90 9.03 -3.41
N THR A 58 18.83 8.51 -2.62
CA THR A 58 20.27 8.65 -2.86
C THR A 58 20.70 7.87 -4.12
N GLY A 59 19.83 6.98 -4.58
CA GLY A 59 19.90 6.21 -5.80
C GLY A 59 18.83 5.13 -5.76
N LEU A 60 18.67 4.38 -6.84
CA LEU A 60 18.05 3.07 -6.71
C LEU A 60 19.12 2.17 -6.08
N GLY A 61 18.90 1.70 -4.85
CA GLY A 61 19.63 0.53 -4.35
C GLY A 61 19.48 -0.63 -5.35
N PRO A 62 20.28 -1.71 -5.23
CA PRO A 62 20.16 -2.85 -6.14
C PRO A 62 18.70 -3.27 -6.27
N CYS A 63 18.13 -3.12 -7.46
CA CYS A 63 16.71 -3.36 -7.71
C CYS A 63 16.53 -4.20 -8.97
N VAL A 64 15.43 -4.93 -9.02
CA VAL A 64 15.09 -5.81 -10.15
C VAL A 64 13.77 -5.32 -10.73
N ILE A 65 13.76 -5.08 -12.04
CA ILE A 65 12.57 -4.71 -12.79
C ILE A 65 12.10 -5.94 -13.56
N ASP A 66 11.00 -6.53 -13.14
CA ASP A 66 10.33 -7.61 -13.86
C ASP A 66 9.22 -7.05 -14.75
N LEU A 67 9.28 -7.35 -16.04
CA LEU A 67 8.36 -6.92 -17.08
C LEU A 67 7.70 -8.17 -17.69
N GLU A 68 6.37 -8.23 -17.63
CA GLU A 68 5.61 -9.27 -18.33
C GLU A 68 4.88 -8.66 -19.54
N GLY A 69 5.23 -9.14 -20.73
CA GLY A 69 4.61 -8.77 -22.00
C GLY A 69 3.46 -9.69 -22.38
N ARG A 70 2.74 -9.30 -23.45
CA ARG A 70 1.68 -10.13 -24.04
C ARG A 70 2.19 -11.53 -24.39
N ARG A 71 1.36 -12.55 -24.16
CA ARG A 71 1.67 -13.99 -24.37
C ARG A 71 2.72 -14.57 -23.41
N GLY A 72 2.83 -14.04 -22.19
CA GLY A 72 3.68 -14.61 -21.14
C GLY A 72 5.18 -14.40 -21.35
N ARG A 73 5.57 -13.47 -22.25
CA ARG A 73 6.97 -13.04 -22.36
C ARG A 73 7.37 -12.36 -21.07
N ARG A 74 8.48 -12.77 -20.46
CA ARG A 74 9.04 -12.12 -19.27
C ARG A 74 10.43 -11.56 -19.57
N LEU A 75 10.70 -10.37 -19.05
CA LEU A 75 12.00 -9.71 -19.09
C LEU A 75 12.33 -9.27 -17.67
N ARG A 76 13.47 -9.70 -17.15
CA ARG A 76 13.99 -9.30 -15.85
C ARG A 76 15.23 -8.44 -16.05
N ILE A 77 15.24 -7.25 -15.46
CA ILE A 77 16.34 -6.30 -15.55
C ILE A 77 16.91 -6.12 -14.16
N GLU A 78 18.16 -6.51 -13.95
CA GLU A 78 18.87 -6.28 -12.69
C GLU A 78 19.60 -4.94 -12.77
N VAL A 79 19.17 -4.00 -11.95
CA VAL A 79 19.66 -2.63 -11.90
C VAL A 79 20.50 -2.49 -10.65
N THR A 80 21.82 -2.41 -10.83
CA THR A 80 22.78 -2.33 -9.72
C THR A 80 23.55 -1.02 -9.81
N GLY A 81 23.66 -0.29 -8.70
CA GLY A 81 24.52 0.89 -8.61
C GLY A 81 24.05 2.10 -9.41
N VAL A 82 22.75 2.22 -9.72
CA VAL A 82 22.22 3.38 -10.45
C VAL A 82 22.09 4.58 -9.52
N THR A 83 22.88 5.61 -9.81
CA THR A 83 22.85 6.87 -9.10
C THR A 83 21.76 7.79 -9.64
N VAL A 84 21.44 8.85 -8.90
CA VAL A 84 20.53 9.91 -9.38
C VAL A 84 21.07 10.57 -10.66
N ALA A 85 22.39 10.71 -10.80
CA ALA A 85 23.00 11.28 -12.00
C ALA A 85 22.78 10.40 -13.24
N ASP A 86 22.81 9.07 -13.07
CA ASP A 86 22.51 8.12 -14.14
C ASP A 86 21.04 8.22 -14.57
N LEU A 87 20.12 8.36 -13.61
CA LEU A 87 18.69 8.56 -13.88
C LEU A 87 18.43 9.88 -14.62
N VAL A 88 19.11 10.97 -14.25
CA VAL A 88 19.01 12.24 -14.97
C VAL A 88 19.52 12.07 -16.39
N THR A 89 20.66 11.42 -16.59
CA THR A 89 21.21 11.16 -17.93
C THR A 89 20.27 10.32 -18.80
N LEU A 90 19.70 9.25 -18.24
CA LEU A 90 18.75 8.36 -18.92
C LEU A 90 17.46 9.09 -19.30
N THR A 91 16.89 9.88 -18.39
CA THR A 91 15.65 10.63 -18.65
C THR A 91 15.87 11.71 -19.72
N GLN A 92 17.00 12.41 -19.69
CA GLN A 92 17.35 13.36 -20.75
C GLN A 92 17.61 12.65 -22.09
N GLY A 93 18.24 11.47 -22.11
CA GLY A 93 18.47 10.73 -23.34
C GLY A 93 17.20 10.14 -23.98
N ALA A 94 16.27 9.64 -23.15
CA ALA A 94 15.06 8.97 -23.62
C ALA A 94 13.92 9.95 -23.97
N TRP A 95 13.85 11.13 -23.34
CA TRP A 95 12.84 12.15 -23.64
C TRP A 95 13.38 13.37 -24.39
N GLY A 96 14.70 13.63 -24.36
CA GLY A 96 15.32 14.80 -24.98
C GLY A 96 15.55 14.71 -26.49
N ARG A 97 15.05 13.67 -27.17
CA ARG A 97 15.06 13.59 -28.64
C ARG A 97 13.68 13.86 -29.23
N GLY A 98 13.34 15.14 -29.20
CA GLY A 98 12.41 15.77 -30.14
C GLY A 98 13.14 16.83 -30.95
N ARG A 99 13.84 16.41 -32.01
CA ARG A 99 14.21 17.25 -33.15
C ARG A 99 14.14 16.40 -34.40
#